data_AF-A0A239MT23-F1
#
_entry.id   AF-A0A239MT23-F1
#
_cell.length_a   1.000
_cell.length_b   1.000
_cell.length_c   1.000
_cell.angle_alpha   90.00
_cell.angle_beta   90.00
_cell.angle_gamma   90.00
#
_symmetry.space_group_name_H-M   'P 1'
#
loop_
_entity.id
_entity.type
_entity.pdbx_description
1 polymer ?
#
loop_
_entity_poly.entity_id
_entity_poly.type
_entity_poly.pdbx_seq_one_letter_code
_entity_poly.pdbx_strand_id
1 'polypeptide(L)'
;MDCPTTRVQRALADLSAGRPVVLTGAGRDDDAHLVVAAEKSEVESVAFLVRYGSGLVCAALTSAECDRLQLTTMVGADRDHAGTEYTVSVDAVGPGTGISAADRARTLRLLSEDASTVDTFTRPGHVLPVRTADGGVLGRRGAAEATIDLTTIAGLRRAGSFTALVSQNDPTEIAESTEAASFATEHGLAVVSVEDVAIYRRITELHLQTQFTVARPSEYGPVHCVGFSSDVSGIEYVAYSLDTLPDNSAPLVRAERETDSAPHLSRDIAADALTMVAENGGGTVIVVRHRNSDAAVVPADTDADLVEIVRECGYSTSTPSNFPPSARTMMWHFGMSIGGHPVDATGAPEPRRVAGEVVRGDQRGRELGFRTANVELDEFNSVADGVWAGRCLLPNGSVVAAAVSVGRRPTFYGRSGVRLLEAHLLDFSGDLYGVTIEVRLDHWMRGQTTFASKEELIAALSADVIRTRALVGTL
;
A
#
# COMPACT_ATOMS: atom_id res chain seq x y z
N MET A 1 -22.34 -2.26 -1.13
CA MET A 1 -21.23 -1.71 -1.92
C MET A 1 -20.04 -2.60 -1.71
N ASP A 2 -19.31 -2.91 -2.78
CA ASP A 2 -18.05 -3.66 -2.70
C ASP A 2 -17.03 -2.90 -1.83
N CYS A 3 -15.96 -3.55 -1.35
CA CYS A 3 -14.90 -2.83 -0.63
C CYS A 3 -13.99 -2.06 -1.63
N PRO A 4 -13.24 -1.04 -1.16
CA PRO A 4 -12.29 -0.28 -2.00
C PRO A 4 -11.37 -1.18 -2.83
N THR A 5 -10.82 -2.23 -2.22
CA THR A 5 -9.93 -3.19 -2.87
C THR A 5 -10.56 -3.86 -4.08
N THR A 6 -11.80 -4.34 -3.95
CA THR A 6 -12.52 -4.99 -5.06
C THR A 6 -12.83 -4.00 -6.18
N ARG A 7 -13.15 -2.74 -5.87
CA ARG A 7 -13.35 -1.70 -6.90
C ARG A 7 -12.08 -1.44 -7.68
N VAL A 8 -10.94 -1.27 -6.99
CA VAL A 8 -9.64 -1.10 -7.65
C VAL A 8 -9.30 -2.31 -8.51
N GLN A 9 -9.40 -3.53 -7.99
CA GLN A 9 -9.10 -4.76 -8.76
C GLN A 9 -9.93 -4.87 -10.05
N ARG A 10 -11.22 -4.51 -10.03
CA ARG A 10 -12.06 -4.48 -11.23
C ARG A 10 -11.58 -3.41 -12.22
N ALA A 11 -11.25 -2.22 -11.74
CA ALA A 11 -10.68 -1.15 -12.57
C ALA A 11 -9.37 -1.58 -13.23
N LEU A 12 -8.46 -2.24 -12.50
CA LEU A 12 -7.20 -2.74 -13.03
C LEU A 12 -7.42 -3.77 -14.15
N ALA A 13 -8.38 -4.69 -13.97
CA ALA A 13 -8.72 -5.69 -14.98
C ALA A 13 -9.27 -5.04 -16.26
N ASP A 14 -10.17 -4.05 -16.12
CA ASP A 14 -10.72 -3.31 -17.25
C ASP A 14 -9.65 -2.52 -18.01
N LEU A 15 -8.78 -1.79 -17.29
CA LEU A 15 -7.67 -1.05 -17.90
C LEU A 15 -6.68 -1.97 -18.63
N SER A 16 -6.36 -3.13 -18.03
CA SER A 16 -5.49 -4.14 -18.66
C SER A 16 -6.07 -4.69 -19.96
N ALA A 17 -7.40 -4.78 -20.05
CA ALA A 17 -8.14 -5.16 -21.24
C ALA A 17 -8.35 -4.01 -22.24
N GLY A 18 -7.86 -2.79 -21.95
CA GLY A 18 -8.06 -1.60 -22.78
C GLY A 18 -9.48 -1.02 -22.70
N ARG A 19 -10.26 -1.42 -21.69
CA ARG A 19 -11.61 -0.90 -21.46
C ARG A 19 -11.53 0.37 -20.61
N PRO A 20 -12.35 1.40 -20.89
CA PRO A 20 -12.42 2.58 -20.05
C PRO A 20 -12.94 2.25 -18.64
N VAL A 21 -12.52 3.05 -17.66
CA VAL A 21 -12.98 3.01 -16.27
C VAL A 21 -13.52 4.38 -15.88
N VAL A 22 -14.53 4.42 -15.01
CA VAL A 22 -15.03 5.65 -14.41
C VAL A 22 -14.26 5.91 -13.11
N LEU A 23 -13.58 7.05 -13.03
CA LEU A 23 -12.87 7.54 -11.86
C LEU A 23 -13.68 8.67 -11.22
N THR A 24 -13.94 8.63 -9.91
CA THR A 24 -14.67 9.69 -9.18
C THR A 24 -13.83 10.30 -8.04
N GLY A 25 -14.29 11.40 -7.45
CA GLY A 25 -13.62 12.03 -6.30
C GLY A 25 -12.31 12.75 -6.65
N ALA A 26 -12.14 13.17 -7.91
CA ALA A 26 -10.99 13.97 -8.30
C ALA A 26 -11.28 15.46 -8.08
N GLY A 27 -10.35 16.17 -7.42
CA GLY A 27 -10.49 17.61 -7.20
C GLY A 27 -11.46 17.98 -6.07
N ARG A 28 -11.91 19.24 -6.05
CA ARG A 28 -12.76 19.80 -4.99
C ARG A 28 -14.26 19.50 -5.16
N ASP A 29 -14.69 19.23 -6.39
CA ASP A 29 -16.10 19.21 -6.78
C ASP A 29 -16.63 17.78 -7.05
N ASP A 30 -15.90 16.75 -6.61
CA ASP A 30 -16.27 15.32 -6.79
C ASP A 30 -16.44 14.88 -8.27
N ASP A 31 -15.79 15.60 -9.19
CA ASP A 31 -15.86 15.38 -10.63
C ASP A 31 -15.46 13.96 -11.06
N ALA A 32 -16.31 13.36 -11.89
CA ALA A 32 -16.01 12.09 -12.52
C ALA A 32 -15.24 12.23 -13.83
N HIS A 33 -14.41 11.24 -14.11
CA HIS A 33 -13.54 11.17 -15.26
C HIS A 33 -13.62 9.79 -15.91
N LEU A 34 -13.42 9.74 -17.23
CA LEU A 34 -13.19 8.50 -17.96
C LEU A 34 -11.69 8.29 -18.10
N VAL A 35 -11.21 7.11 -17.75
CA VAL A 35 -9.79 6.75 -17.75
C VAL A 35 -9.54 5.55 -18.65
N VAL A 36 -8.45 5.57 -19.41
CA VAL A 36 -7.94 4.42 -20.17
C VAL A 36 -6.40 4.40 -20.10
N ALA A 37 -5.79 3.22 -20.11
CA ALA A 37 -4.32 3.13 -20.17
C ALA A 37 -3.81 3.66 -21.52
N ALA A 38 -2.77 4.48 -21.52
CA ALA A 38 -2.30 5.16 -22.73
C ALA A 38 -1.79 4.15 -23.77
N GLU A 39 -1.09 3.10 -23.33
CA GLU A 39 -0.61 2.03 -24.21
C GLU A 39 -1.74 1.15 -24.79
N LYS A 40 -2.93 1.15 -24.17
CA LYS A 40 -4.11 0.42 -24.61
C LYS A 40 -5.14 1.29 -25.31
N SER A 41 -4.81 2.57 -25.54
CA SER A 41 -5.73 3.51 -26.16
C SER A 41 -5.91 3.15 -27.63
N GLU A 42 -7.05 2.56 -27.98
CA GLU A 42 -7.49 2.26 -29.34
C GLU A 42 -8.56 3.25 -29.82
N VAL A 43 -8.84 3.24 -31.12
CA VAL A 43 -9.78 4.18 -31.77
C VAL A 43 -11.14 4.18 -31.07
N GLU A 44 -11.66 3.01 -30.72
CA GLU A 44 -12.96 2.83 -30.07
C GLU A 44 -12.96 3.44 -28.66
N SER A 45 -11.90 3.19 -27.88
CA SER A 45 -11.78 3.72 -26.51
C SER A 45 -11.66 5.25 -26.53
N VAL A 46 -10.85 5.81 -27.44
CA VAL A 46 -10.69 7.27 -27.54
C VAL A 46 -11.96 7.91 -28.10
N ALA A 47 -12.63 7.29 -29.07
CA ALA A 47 -13.93 7.76 -29.55
C ALA A 47 -15.00 7.75 -28.43
N PHE A 48 -14.95 6.76 -27.53
CA PHE A 48 -15.80 6.71 -26.35
C PHE A 48 -15.50 7.86 -25.38
N LEU A 49 -14.23 8.09 -25.04
CA LEU A 49 -13.79 9.23 -24.22
C LEU A 49 -14.27 10.56 -24.82
N VAL A 50 -14.17 10.73 -26.13
CA VAL A 50 -14.57 11.97 -26.82
C VAL A 50 -16.07 12.14 -26.89
N ARG A 51 -16.83 11.06 -27.00
CA ARG A 51 -18.29 11.10 -27.08
C ARG A 51 -18.93 11.52 -25.76
N TYR A 52 -18.40 11.05 -24.64
CA TYR A 52 -19.00 11.22 -23.31
C TYR A 52 -18.23 12.17 -22.40
N GLY A 53 -16.95 12.40 -22.70
CA GLY A 53 -16.15 13.38 -21.98
C GLY A 53 -16.26 14.79 -22.56
N SER A 54 -15.57 15.74 -21.93
CA SER A 54 -15.52 17.15 -22.35
C SER A 54 -14.83 17.37 -23.72
N GLY A 55 -14.22 16.32 -24.28
CA GLY A 55 -13.45 16.36 -25.52
C GLY A 55 -11.99 16.78 -25.33
N LEU A 56 -11.64 17.32 -24.15
CA LEU A 56 -10.27 17.61 -23.74
C LEU A 56 -9.59 16.33 -23.24
N VAL A 57 -8.91 15.64 -24.16
CA VAL A 57 -8.21 14.39 -23.85
C VAL A 57 -6.85 14.70 -23.24
N CYS A 58 -6.70 14.39 -21.95
CA CYS A 58 -5.48 14.58 -21.21
C CYS A 58 -4.66 13.28 -21.14
N ALA A 59 -3.33 13.41 -21.12
CA ALA A 59 -2.39 12.31 -20.88
C ALA A 59 -1.67 12.52 -19.54
N ALA A 60 -1.99 11.71 -18.54
CA ALA A 60 -1.24 11.70 -17.28
C ALA A 60 0.15 11.08 -17.51
N LEU A 61 1.19 11.81 -17.13
CA LEU A 61 2.60 11.41 -17.26
C LEU A 61 3.37 11.75 -15.99
N THR A 62 4.32 10.90 -15.62
CA THR A 62 5.23 11.18 -14.51
C THR A 62 6.14 12.38 -14.81
N SER A 63 6.67 13.04 -13.77
CA SER A 63 7.67 14.10 -13.89
C SER A 63 8.84 13.69 -14.81
N ALA A 64 9.35 12.47 -14.63
CA ALA A 64 10.44 11.92 -15.43
C ALA A 64 10.10 11.79 -16.93
N GLU A 65 8.88 11.36 -17.25
CA GLU A 65 8.43 11.25 -18.65
C GLU A 65 8.24 12.63 -19.29
N CYS A 66 7.68 13.58 -18.55
CA CYS A 66 7.58 14.97 -19.00
C CYS A 66 8.96 15.58 -19.27
N ASP A 67 9.95 15.34 -18.39
CA ASP A 67 11.31 15.83 -18.56
C ASP A 67 12.02 15.18 -19.76
N ARG A 68 11.90 13.86 -19.88
CA ARG A 68 12.46 13.07 -20.99
C ARG A 68 11.94 13.54 -22.35
N LEU A 69 10.66 13.87 -22.44
CA LEU A 69 10.00 14.34 -23.66
C LEU A 69 9.99 15.87 -23.80
N GLN A 70 10.65 16.60 -22.88
CA GLN A 70 10.71 18.07 -22.84
C GLN A 70 9.32 18.73 -22.92
N LEU A 71 8.35 18.17 -22.21
CA LEU A 71 6.99 18.68 -22.11
C LEU A 71 6.96 19.82 -21.09
N THR A 72 7.17 21.03 -21.58
CA THR A 72 7.23 22.22 -20.72
C THR A 72 5.83 22.64 -20.26
N THR A 73 5.71 23.05 -19.01
CA THR A 73 4.48 23.59 -18.40
C THR A 73 3.92 24.75 -19.22
N MET A 74 2.61 24.78 -19.41
CA MET A 74 1.94 25.86 -20.12
C MET A 74 1.91 27.13 -19.25
N VAL A 75 2.20 28.28 -19.87
CA VAL A 75 2.20 29.58 -19.18
C VAL A 75 0.80 29.89 -18.64
N GLY A 76 0.71 30.25 -17.35
CA GLY A 76 -0.54 30.67 -16.70
C GLY A 76 -1.28 29.58 -15.91
N ALA A 77 -0.75 28.35 -15.84
CA ALA A 77 -1.34 27.24 -15.10
C ALA A 77 -1.52 27.51 -13.58
N ASP A 78 -0.68 28.37 -13.00
CA ASP A 78 -0.57 28.59 -11.55
C ASP A 78 -1.76 29.28 -10.87
N ARG A 79 -2.69 29.91 -11.60
CA ARG A 79 -3.64 30.85 -10.97
C ARG A 79 -4.93 30.24 -10.40
N ASP A 80 -5.41 29.10 -10.92
CA ASP A 80 -6.73 28.56 -10.50
C ASP A 80 -6.88 27.01 -10.49
N HIS A 81 -5.91 26.22 -10.98
CA HIS A 81 -6.13 24.78 -11.28
C HIS A 81 -5.75 23.78 -10.17
N ALA A 82 -5.85 24.17 -8.90
CA ALA A 82 -5.56 23.30 -7.74
C ALA A 82 -4.18 22.59 -7.79
N GLY A 83 -3.20 23.18 -8.49
CA GLY A 83 -1.86 22.61 -8.65
C GLY A 83 -1.73 21.56 -9.78
N THR A 84 -2.74 21.40 -10.64
CA THR A 84 -2.64 20.55 -11.85
C THR A 84 -1.71 21.21 -12.87
N GLU A 85 -0.66 20.49 -13.25
CA GLU A 85 0.38 21.03 -14.12
C GLU A 85 0.19 20.57 -15.57
N TYR A 86 -0.58 21.35 -16.33
CA TYR A 86 -0.75 21.16 -17.76
C TYR A 86 0.52 21.56 -18.52
N THR A 87 0.97 20.71 -19.43
CA THR A 87 2.10 20.99 -20.32
C THR A 87 1.63 21.45 -21.69
N VAL A 88 2.57 21.85 -22.55
CA VAL A 88 2.27 22.10 -23.97
C VAL A 88 1.59 20.89 -24.61
N SER A 89 0.49 21.12 -25.33
CA SER A 89 -0.21 20.04 -26.03
C SER A 89 0.63 19.47 -27.16
N VAL A 90 0.38 18.19 -27.49
CA VAL A 90 1.18 17.43 -28.45
C VAL A 90 0.32 16.61 -29.40
N ASP A 91 0.87 16.36 -30.58
CA ASP A 91 0.42 15.31 -31.50
C ASP A 91 1.61 14.45 -31.92
N ALA A 92 1.38 13.18 -32.21
CA ALA A 92 2.36 12.35 -32.86
C ALA A 92 2.66 12.83 -34.29
N VAL A 93 3.94 12.98 -34.64
CA VAL A 93 4.35 13.28 -36.01
C VAL A 93 3.85 12.19 -36.95
N GLY A 94 3.17 12.56 -38.03
CA GLY A 94 2.68 11.62 -39.04
C GLY A 94 1.56 12.18 -39.90
N PRO A 95 0.90 11.32 -40.71
CA PRO A 95 -0.23 11.73 -41.51
C PRO A 95 -1.45 12.00 -40.63
N GLY A 96 -2.31 12.93 -41.05
CA GLY A 96 -3.53 13.29 -40.33
C GLY A 96 -3.51 14.75 -39.87
N THR A 97 -4.54 15.14 -39.13
CA THR A 97 -4.65 16.48 -38.54
C THR A 97 -4.43 16.47 -37.04
N GLY A 98 -4.34 15.31 -36.40
CA GLY A 98 -4.12 15.16 -34.96
C GLY A 98 -5.41 15.01 -34.14
N ILE A 99 -6.54 15.55 -34.61
CA ILE A 99 -7.77 15.65 -33.81
C ILE A 99 -8.65 14.39 -33.83
N SER A 100 -8.48 13.52 -34.83
CA SER A 100 -9.33 12.32 -34.96
C SER A 100 -9.11 11.36 -33.77
N ALA A 101 -10.09 10.48 -33.50
CA ALA A 101 -9.93 9.48 -32.45
C ALA A 101 -8.72 8.56 -32.72
N ALA A 102 -8.47 8.24 -33.99
CA ALA A 102 -7.32 7.44 -34.41
C ALA A 102 -5.99 8.17 -34.19
N ASP A 103 -5.92 9.46 -34.54
CA ASP A 103 -4.70 10.26 -34.36
C ASP A 103 -4.39 10.44 -32.87
N ARG A 104 -5.40 10.75 -32.04
CA ARG A 104 -5.23 10.89 -30.60
C ARG A 104 -4.87 9.57 -29.91
N ALA A 105 -5.47 8.45 -30.33
CA ALA A 105 -5.08 7.12 -29.84
C ALA A 105 -3.61 6.82 -30.16
N ARG A 106 -3.15 7.15 -31.37
CA ARG A 106 -1.74 7.03 -31.75
C ARG A 106 -0.83 7.91 -30.89
N THR A 107 -1.19 9.16 -30.66
CA THR A 107 -0.43 10.07 -29.78
C THR A 107 -0.33 9.53 -28.36
N LEU A 108 -1.43 9.05 -27.78
CA LEU A 108 -1.46 8.46 -26.43
C LEU A 108 -0.55 7.23 -26.31
N ARG A 109 -0.62 6.29 -27.27
CA ARG A 109 0.26 5.12 -27.27
C ARG A 109 1.73 5.51 -27.37
N LEU A 110 2.09 6.44 -28.26
CA LEU A 110 3.47 6.92 -28.40
C LEU A 110 3.95 7.65 -27.14
N LEU A 111 3.10 8.41 -26.44
CA LEU A 111 3.46 9.04 -25.17
C LEU A 111 3.81 8.02 -24.09
N SER A 112 3.23 6.80 -24.17
CA SER A 112 3.57 5.71 -23.25
C SER A 112 4.86 4.96 -23.62
N GLU A 113 5.39 5.12 -24.83
CA GLU A 113 6.54 4.33 -25.31
C GLU A 113 7.88 4.89 -24.83
N ASP A 114 8.70 4.04 -24.20
CA ASP A 114 10.07 4.37 -23.76
C ASP A 114 10.96 4.81 -24.94
N ALA A 115 10.70 4.26 -26.14
CA ALA A 115 11.44 4.56 -27.35
C ALA A 115 11.07 5.92 -27.99
N SER A 116 9.96 6.54 -27.58
CA SER A 116 9.58 7.86 -28.08
C SER A 116 10.61 8.90 -27.69
N THR A 117 10.78 9.93 -28.50
CA THR A 117 11.70 11.04 -28.23
C THR A 117 10.97 12.37 -28.41
N VAL A 118 11.65 13.47 -28.13
CA VAL A 118 11.12 14.83 -28.35
C VAL A 118 10.60 15.01 -29.79
N ASP A 119 11.32 14.44 -30.76
CA ASP A 119 11.02 14.52 -32.21
C ASP A 119 9.88 13.59 -32.65
N THR A 120 9.40 12.70 -31.78
CA THR A 120 8.20 11.89 -32.03
C THR A 120 6.94 12.79 -32.06
N PHE A 121 6.99 13.99 -31.51
CA PHE A 121 5.83 14.85 -31.29
C PHE A 121 5.97 16.26 -31.85
N THR A 122 4.87 16.79 -32.41
CA THR A 122 4.70 18.22 -32.73
C THR A 122 4.11 18.96 -31.55
N ARG A 123 4.41 20.27 -31.45
CA ARG A 123 3.89 21.19 -30.42
C ARG A 123 3.45 22.49 -31.10
N PRO A 124 2.21 23.00 -30.90
CA PRO A 124 1.12 22.39 -30.14
C PRO A 124 0.52 21.16 -30.86
N GLY A 125 -0.44 20.50 -30.19
CA GLY A 125 -1.27 19.44 -30.76
C GLY A 125 -2.61 19.28 -30.00
N HIS A 126 -3.22 18.09 -30.04
CA HIS A 126 -4.59 17.87 -29.58
C HIS A 126 -4.73 16.92 -28.38
N VAL A 127 -3.64 16.33 -27.91
CA VAL A 127 -3.58 15.66 -26.59
C VAL A 127 -2.87 16.58 -25.63
N LEU A 128 -3.41 16.73 -24.40
CA LEU A 128 -2.86 17.63 -23.39
C LEU A 128 -2.15 16.84 -22.28
N PRO A 129 -0.81 16.74 -22.26
CA PRO A 129 -0.13 16.02 -21.20
C PRO A 129 -0.19 16.79 -19.89
N VAL A 130 -0.41 16.06 -18.80
CA VAL A 130 -0.52 16.56 -17.43
C VAL A 130 0.59 15.92 -16.61
N ARG A 131 1.47 16.75 -16.05
CA ARG A 131 2.56 16.29 -15.18
C ARG A 131 1.98 15.94 -13.81
N THR A 132 2.18 14.69 -13.41
CA THR A 132 1.76 14.24 -12.08
C THR A 132 2.72 14.68 -10.99
N ALA A 133 2.20 14.87 -9.79
CA ALA A 133 3.04 15.01 -8.60
C ALA A 133 3.80 13.70 -8.33
N ASP A 134 4.97 13.82 -7.70
CA ASP A 134 5.67 12.66 -7.17
C ASP A 134 4.83 12.00 -6.06
N GLY A 135 4.88 10.67 -5.96
CA GLY A 135 4.09 9.90 -4.99
C GLY A 135 2.65 9.59 -5.41
N GLY A 136 2.19 10.04 -6.58
CA GLY A 136 0.86 9.69 -7.11
C GLY A 136 -0.27 10.25 -6.25
N VAL A 137 -1.35 9.47 -6.04
CA VAL A 137 -2.53 9.94 -5.29
C VAL A 137 -2.21 10.29 -3.85
N LEU A 138 -1.17 9.65 -3.29
CA LEU A 138 -0.68 9.92 -1.94
C LEU A 138 0.04 11.27 -1.84
N GLY A 139 0.58 11.79 -2.96
CA GLY A 139 1.11 13.14 -3.04
C GLY A 139 0.04 14.19 -3.38
N ARG A 140 -0.85 13.89 -4.33
CA ARG A 140 -1.95 14.77 -4.76
C ARG A 140 -3.18 13.97 -5.16
N ARG A 141 -4.34 14.24 -4.54
CA ARG A 141 -5.63 13.59 -4.84
C ARG A 141 -6.24 14.14 -6.16
N GLY A 142 -5.62 13.80 -7.29
CA GLY A 142 -6.04 14.25 -8.63
C GLY A 142 -6.30 13.11 -9.61
N ALA A 143 -7.04 13.40 -10.69
CA ALA A 143 -7.36 12.42 -11.73
C ALA A 143 -6.11 11.91 -12.47
N ALA A 144 -5.14 12.80 -12.72
CA ALA A 144 -3.88 12.44 -13.36
C ALA A 144 -3.07 11.48 -12.48
N GLU A 145 -2.97 11.77 -11.18
CA GLU A 145 -2.29 10.90 -10.21
C GLU A 145 -2.94 9.52 -10.12
N ALA A 146 -4.28 9.46 -9.98
CA ALA A 146 -5.00 8.20 -9.92
C ALA A 146 -4.85 7.38 -11.21
N THR A 147 -4.79 8.05 -12.36
CA THR A 147 -4.55 7.41 -13.65
C THR A 147 -3.16 6.77 -13.72
N ILE A 148 -2.11 7.47 -13.28
CA ILE A 148 -0.75 6.93 -13.20
C ILE A 148 -0.67 5.77 -12.20
N ASP A 149 -1.30 5.90 -11.04
CA ASP A 149 -1.26 4.86 -10.02
C ASP A 149 -2.00 3.60 -10.49
N LEU A 150 -3.20 3.72 -11.06
CA LEU A 150 -3.94 2.59 -11.61
C LEU A 150 -3.17 1.86 -12.72
N THR A 151 -2.57 2.60 -13.65
CA THR A 151 -1.76 1.99 -14.72
C THR A 151 -0.51 1.31 -14.16
N THR A 152 0.14 1.92 -13.17
CA THR A 152 1.30 1.33 -12.50
C THR A 152 0.95 0.03 -11.77
N ILE A 153 -0.13 0.03 -10.98
CA ILE A 153 -0.59 -1.15 -10.23
C ILE A 153 -1.02 -2.27 -11.19
N ALA A 154 -1.61 -1.93 -12.34
CA ALA A 154 -2.00 -2.90 -13.36
C ALA A 154 -0.78 -3.54 -14.10
N GLY A 155 0.44 -3.13 -13.79
CA GLY A 155 1.65 -3.58 -14.50
C GLY A 155 1.77 -3.05 -15.93
N LEU A 156 1.07 -1.96 -16.22
CA LEU A 156 1.11 -1.24 -17.50
C LEU A 156 2.19 -0.16 -17.47
N ARG A 157 2.52 0.40 -18.63
CA ARG A 157 3.39 1.58 -18.74
C ARG A 157 2.79 2.74 -17.96
N ARG A 158 3.65 3.53 -17.30
CA ARG A 158 3.28 4.63 -16.40
C ARG A 158 2.79 5.86 -17.16
N ALA A 159 1.73 5.68 -17.94
CA ALA A 159 1.05 6.69 -18.74
C ALA A 159 -0.41 6.27 -18.94
N GLY A 160 -1.33 7.21 -18.76
CA GLY A 160 -2.75 6.97 -18.99
C GLY A 160 -3.46 8.19 -19.56
N SER A 161 -4.61 7.97 -20.18
CA SER A 161 -5.46 9.02 -20.72
C SER A 161 -6.68 9.21 -19.82
N PHE A 162 -7.08 10.47 -19.64
CA PHE A 162 -8.31 10.79 -18.93
C PHE A 162 -9.03 12.02 -19.52
N THR A 163 -10.33 12.13 -19.28
CA THR A 163 -11.16 13.30 -19.61
C THR A 163 -12.28 13.42 -18.59
N ALA A 164 -12.67 14.65 -18.24
CA ALA A 164 -13.85 14.87 -17.39
C ALA A 164 -15.11 14.34 -18.10
N LEU A 165 -15.97 13.64 -17.36
CA LEU A 165 -17.23 13.07 -17.84
C LEU A 165 -18.30 14.16 -17.82
N VAL A 166 -18.87 14.51 -18.96
CA VAL A 166 -19.92 15.55 -19.03
C VAL A 166 -21.22 14.96 -18.49
N SER A 167 -21.96 15.74 -17.68
CA SER A 167 -23.26 15.31 -17.19
C SER A 167 -24.26 15.20 -18.35
N GLN A 168 -24.97 14.07 -18.39
CA GLN A 168 -26.11 13.85 -19.29
C GLN A 168 -27.40 14.42 -18.71
N ASN A 169 -27.47 14.60 -17.38
CA ASN A 169 -28.59 15.23 -16.71
C ASN A 169 -28.57 16.77 -16.88
N ASP A 170 -27.39 17.37 -16.81
CA ASP A 170 -27.17 18.80 -17.05
C ASP A 170 -25.93 19.04 -17.92
N PRO A 171 -26.09 19.28 -19.24
CA PRO A 171 -24.96 19.47 -20.16
C PRO A 171 -24.05 20.68 -19.86
N THR A 172 -24.40 21.55 -18.89
CA THR A 172 -23.50 22.63 -18.44
C THR A 172 -22.52 22.21 -17.36
N GLU A 173 -22.67 21.01 -16.80
CA GLU A 173 -21.92 20.51 -15.64
C GLU A 173 -21.10 19.25 -15.95
N ILE A 174 -20.17 18.92 -15.05
CA ILE A 174 -19.46 17.64 -15.02
C ILE A 174 -20.25 16.65 -14.15
N ALA A 175 -20.26 15.38 -14.53
CA ALA A 175 -20.96 14.35 -13.78
C ALA A 175 -20.27 14.10 -12.43
N GLU A 176 -21.03 14.15 -11.34
CA GLU A 176 -20.58 13.76 -10.00
C GLU A 176 -20.69 12.24 -9.77
N SER A 177 -20.19 11.75 -8.62
CA SER A 177 -20.14 10.32 -8.29
C SER A 177 -21.45 9.55 -8.49
N THR A 178 -22.60 10.14 -8.17
CA THR A 178 -23.91 9.45 -8.25
C THR A 178 -24.33 9.22 -9.71
N GLU A 179 -24.18 10.23 -10.56
CA GLU A 179 -24.48 10.13 -11.99
C GLU A 179 -23.46 9.22 -12.67
N ALA A 180 -22.18 9.37 -12.33
CA ALA A 180 -21.10 8.56 -12.86
C ALA A 180 -21.29 7.05 -12.58
N ALA A 181 -21.83 6.69 -11.41
CA ALA A 181 -22.19 5.30 -11.10
C ALA A 181 -23.33 4.76 -11.97
N SER A 182 -24.31 5.60 -12.30
CA SER A 182 -25.42 5.24 -13.19
C SER A 182 -24.91 5.07 -14.63
N PHE A 183 -24.08 5.99 -15.10
CA PHE A 183 -23.40 5.93 -16.40
C PHE A 183 -22.55 4.66 -16.53
N ALA A 184 -21.76 4.33 -15.51
CA ALA A 184 -20.94 3.13 -15.50
C ALA A 184 -21.77 1.85 -15.61
N THR A 185 -22.94 1.82 -14.94
CA THR A 185 -23.85 0.67 -15.01
C THR A 185 -24.43 0.50 -16.41
N GLU A 186 -24.87 1.59 -17.05
CA GLU A 186 -25.40 1.58 -18.42
C GLU A 186 -24.36 1.07 -19.42
N HIS A 187 -23.10 1.49 -19.27
CA HIS A 187 -22.02 1.15 -20.19
C HIS A 187 -21.20 -0.09 -19.76
N GLY A 188 -21.54 -0.73 -18.65
CA GLY A 188 -20.85 -1.91 -18.11
C GLY A 188 -19.40 -1.67 -17.73
N LEU A 189 -19.08 -0.48 -17.19
CA LEU A 189 -17.74 -0.06 -16.79
C LEU A 189 -17.52 -0.23 -15.28
N ALA A 190 -16.28 -0.49 -14.87
CA ALA A 190 -15.91 -0.38 -13.46
C ALA A 190 -15.94 1.09 -12.98
N VAL A 191 -16.27 1.27 -11.69
CA VAL A 191 -16.20 2.55 -10.98
C VAL A 191 -15.18 2.44 -9.86
N VAL A 192 -14.29 3.42 -9.75
CA VAL A 192 -13.30 3.54 -8.68
C VAL A 192 -13.18 5.01 -8.29
N SER A 193 -12.95 5.31 -7.01
CA SER A 193 -12.66 6.69 -6.59
C SER A 193 -11.16 6.91 -6.41
N VAL A 194 -10.72 8.16 -6.47
CA VAL A 194 -9.33 8.55 -6.13
C VAL A 194 -8.96 8.05 -4.71
N GLU A 195 -9.90 8.13 -3.78
CA GLU A 195 -9.68 7.67 -2.40
C GLU A 195 -9.61 6.13 -2.30
N ASP A 196 -10.35 5.38 -3.13
CA ASP A 196 -10.17 3.92 -3.21
C ASP A 196 -8.76 3.54 -3.65
N VAL A 197 -8.19 4.26 -4.63
CA VAL A 197 -6.82 4.06 -5.09
C VAL A 197 -5.82 4.38 -3.97
N ALA A 198 -6.03 5.49 -3.25
CA ALA A 198 -5.19 5.85 -2.11
C ALA A 198 -5.22 4.78 -1.01
N ILE A 199 -6.42 4.33 -0.62
CA ILE A 199 -6.61 3.25 0.36
C ILE A 199 -5.94 1.96 -0.12
N TYR A 200 -6.14 1.56 -1.38
CA TYR A 200 -5.53 0.35 -1.93
C TYR A 200 -4.00 0.40 -1.85
N ARG A 201 -3.40 1.53 -2.24
CA ARG A 201 -1.94 1.73 -2.13
C ARG A 201 -1.48 1.67 -0.68
N ARG A 202 -2.16 2.35 0.26
CA ARG A 202 -1.84 2.29 1.70
C ARG A 202 -1.82 0.87 2.26
N ILE A 203 -2.72 -0.01 1.82
CA ILE A 203 -2.80 -1.41 2.28
C ILE A 203 -1.71 -2.28 1.64
N THR A 204 -1.50 -2.11 0.34
CA THR A 204 -0.68 -3.02 -0.49
C THR A 204 0.79 -2.61 -0.58
N GLU A 205 1.14 -1.38 -0.26
CA GLU A 205 2.51 -0.85 -0.23
C GLU A 205 3.01 -0.70 1.22
N LEU A 206 4.30 -0.38 1.39
CA LEU A 206 4.90 -0.01 2.67
C LEU A 206 5.31 1.46 2.57
N HIS A 207 4.82 2.29 3.48
CA HIS A 207 5.04 3.73 3.52
C HIS A 207 5.82 4.17 4.75
N LEU A 208 5.98 3.28 5.72
CA LEU A 208 6.80 3.51 6.90
C LEU A 208 8.19 2.88 6.76
N GLN A 209 9.21 3.68 7.08
CA GLN A 209 10.58 3.24 7.20
C GLN A 209 11.00 3.22 8.67
N THR A 210 11.43 2.07 9.16
CA THR A 210 12.01 1.94 10.51
C THR A 210 13.34 2.70 10.59
N GLN A 211 13.40 3.68 11.50
CA GLN A 211 14.57 4.52 11.75
C GLN A 211 15.51 3.92 12.80
N PHE A 212 14.95 3.35 13.86
CA PHE A 212 15.70 2.71 14.93
C PHE A 212 14.85 1.71 15.70
N THR A 213 15.51 0.82 16.44
CA THR A 213 14.87 -0.07 17.42
C THR A 213 15.74 -0.14 18.67
N VAL A 214 15.16 0.07 19.84
CA VAL A 214 15.87 -0.01 21.12
C VAL A 214 14.95 -0.55 22.21
N ALA A 215 15.49 -1.35 23.14
CA ALA A 215 14.78 -1.77 24.34
C ALA A 215 15.27 -0.97 25.55
N ARG A 216 14.36 -0.54 26.42
CA ARG A 216 14.69 0.21 27.65
C ARG A 216 14.08 -0.47 28.87
N PRO A 217 14.79 -0.53 30.01
CA PRO A 217 14.19 -1.02 31.25
C PRO A 217 13.13 -0.01 31.75
N SER A 218 12.03 -0.53 32.30
CA SER A 218 11.00 0.23 33.01
C SER A 218 10.48 -0.58 34.20
N GLU A 219 9.63 0.04 35.03
CA GLU A 219 8.95 -0.66 36.14
C GLU A 219 7.97 -1.74 35.67
N TYR A 220 7.53 -1.68 34.40
CA TYR A 220 6.62 -2.64 33.76
C TYR A 220 7.35 -3.73 32.96
N GLY A 221 8.69 -3.79 33.04
CA GLY A 221 9.53 -4.66 32.21
C GLY A 221 10.20 -3.92 31.05
N PRO A 222 10.74 -4.63 30.05
CA PRO A 222 11.36 -3.99 28.89
C PRO A 222 10.30 -3.26 28.06
N VAL A 223 10.57 -1.98 27.76
CA VAL A 223 9.82 -1.19 26.78
C VAL A 223 10.56 -1.28 25.45
N HIS A 224 9.90 -1.80 24.43
CA HIS A 224 10.41 -1.87 23.07
C HIS A 224 10.05 -0.57 22.34
N CYS A 225 11.07 0.16 21.88
CA CYS A 225 10.90 1.44 21.20
C CYS A 225 11.29 1.29 19.73
N VAL A 226 10.37 1.61 18.81
CA VAL A 226 10.62 1.60 17.36
C VAL A 226 10.31 2.98 16.78
N GLY A 227 11.28 3.59 16.11
CA GLY A 227 11.09 4.85 15.38
C GLY A 227 10.68 4.58 13.95
N PHE A 228 9.72 5.34 13.42
CA PHE A 228 9.26 5.26 12.03
C PHE A 228 9.30 6.64 11.36
N SER A 229 9.51 6.67 10.05
CA SER A 229 9.33 7.84 9.19
C SER A 229 8.37 7.49 8.06
N SER A 230 7.33 8.31 7.85
CA SER A 230 6.36 8.14 6.76
C SER A 230 6.81 8.90 5.52
N ASP A 231 6.88 8.22 4.38
CA ASP A 231 7.17 8.85 3.09
C ASP A 231 5.97 9.55 2.45
N VAL A 232 4.77 9.35 3.01
CA VAL A 232 3.53 10.01 2.57
C VAL A 232 3.28 11.28 3.37
N SER A 233 3.19 11.18 4.70
CA SER A 233 2.87 12.33 5.55
C SER A 233 4.10 13.18 5.89
N GLY A 234 5.30 12.62 5.72
CA GLY A 234 6.55 13.21 6.20
C GLY A 234 6.64 13.28 7.73
N ILE A 235 5.75 12.61 8.46
CA ILE A 235 5.73 12.60 9.92
C ILE A 235 6.64 11.48 10.44
N GLU A 236 7.33 11.76 11.53
CA GLU A 236 8.03 10.76 12.32
C GLU A 236 7.18 10.26 13.48
N TYR A 237 7.32 8.98 13.81
CA TYR A 237 6.59 8.34 14.88
C TYR A 237 7.54 7.55 15.77
N VAL A 238 7.18 7.37 17.04
CA VAL A 238 7.85 6.41 17.93
C VAL A 238 6.81 5.54 18.60
N ALA A 239 6.86 4.24 18.35
CA ALA A 239 6.05 3.24 19.06
C ALA A 239 6.81 2.77 20.30
N TYR A 240 6.13 2.80 21.46
CA TYR A 240 6.58 2.26 22.73
C TYR A 240 5.69 1.07 23.09
N SER A 241 6.21 -0.14 22.95
CA SER A 241 5.48 -1.39 23.15
C SER A 241 5.92 -2.05 24.45
N LEU A 242 4.94 -2.45 25.26
CA LEU A 242 5.13 -3.37 26.38
C LEU A 242 4.75 -4.76 25.92
N ASP A 243 5.49 -5.76 26.39
CA ASP A 243 5.15 -7.17 26.15
C ASP A 243 3.71 -7.43 26.57
N THR A 244 2.97 -8.07 25.68
CA THR A 244 1.56 -8.37 25.91
C THR A 244 1.43 -9.65 26.73
N LEU A 245 0.58 -9.63 27.76
CA LEU A 245 0.26 -10.82 28.53
C LEU A 245 -0.40 -11.90 27.64
N PRO A 246 -0.14 -13.21 27.89
CA PRO A 246 -0.63 -14.30 27.03
C PRO A 246 -2.15 -14.32 26.81
N ASP A 247 -2.93 -13.86 27.79
CA ASP A 247 -4.39 -13.88 27.75
C ASP A 247 -5.00 -12.62 27.11
N ASN A 248 -4.17 -11.65 26.72
CA ASN A 248 -4.61 -10.40 26.10
C ASN A 248 -4.64 -10.54 24.58
N SER A 249 -5.77 -11.01 24.07
CA SER A 249 -6.01 -11.23 22.64
C SER A 249 -6.22 -9.93 21.83
N ALA A 250 -6.32 -8.76 22.49
CA ALA A 250 -6.59 -7.48 21.83
C ALA A 250 -5.87 -6.33 22.56
N PRO A 251 -4.54 -6.23 22.41
CA PRO A 251 -3.71 -5.30 23.17
C PRO A 251 -4.16 -3.85 23.00
N LEU A 252 -4.03 -3.05 24.06
CA LEU A 252 -4.41 -1.64 24.02
C LEU A 252 -3.41 -0.87 23.14
N VAL A 253 -3.93 -0.14 22.16
CA VAL A 253 -3.13 0.74 21.32
C VAL A 253 -3.61 2.17 21.46
N ARG A 254 -2.67 3.09 21.64
CA ARG A 254 -2.96 4.50 21.92
C ARG A 254 -2.03 5.40 21.13
N ALA A 255 -2.56 6.48 20.57
CA ALA A 255 -1.78 7.48 19.84
C ALA A 255 -1.68 8.78 20.66
N GLU A 256 -0.48 9.21 21.02
CA GLU A 256 -0.23 10.51 21.66
C GLU A 256 0.42 11.47 20.66
N ARG A 257 0.17 12.78 20.82
CA ARG A 257 0.88 13.81 20.05
C ARG A 257 1.93 14.48 20.92
N GLU A 258 3.11 14.71 20.35
CA GLU A 258 4.12 15.53 20.98
C GLU A 258 3.59 16.98 21.13
N THR A 259 3.49 17.47 22.37
CA THR A 259 2.89 18.77 22.69
C THR A 259 3.90 19.88 23.03
N ASP A 260 5.21 19.62 22.92
CA ASP A 260 6.23 20.62 23.31
C ASP A 260 7.44 20.70 22.36
N SER A 261 8.05 21.89 22.31
CA SER A 261 9.08 22.34 21.36
C SER A 261 10.48 21.76 21.63
N ALA A 262 10.59 20.71 22.44
CA ALA A 262 11.84 20.12 22.91
C ALA A 262 11.86 18.59 22.63
N PRO A 263 12.50 18.14 21.54
CA PRO A 263 12.41 16.76 21.01
C PRO A 263 13.16 15.68 21.82
N HIS A 264 13.35 15.87 23.13
CA HIS A 264 14.24 15.06 23.98
C HIS A 264 13.62 14.52 25.27
N LEU A 265 12.34 14.78 25.54
CA LEU A 265 11.67 14.30 26.76
C LEU A 265 10.45 13.42 26.42
N SER A 266 10.72 12.28 25.79
CA SER A 266 9.71 11.24 25.54
C SER A 266 9.30 10.44 26.78
N ARG A 267 9.85 10.75 27.96
CA ARG A 267 9.49 10.07 29.21
C ARG A 267 8.13 10.49 29.75
N ASP A 268 7.79 11.77 29.69
CA ASP A 268 6.61 12.28 30.43
C ASP A 268 5.30 12.10 29.64
N ILE A 269 5.30 12.33 28.33
CA ILE A 269 4.10 12.14 27.47
C ILE A 269 3.70 10.67 27.38
N ALA A 270 4.69 9.77 27.32
CA ALA A 270 4.43 8.34 27.28
C ALA A 270 4.18 7.74 28.67
N ALA A 271 4.52 8.39 29.79
CA ALA A 271 4.42 7.78 31.12
C ALA A 271 2.98 7.41 31.50
N ASP A 272 2.04 8.36 31.40
CA ASP A 272 0.64 8.10 31.75
C ASP A 272 -0.01 7.11 30.76
N ALA A 273 0.29 7.26 29.48
CA ALA A 273 -0.20 6.35 28.44
C ALA A 273 0.39 4.93 28.59
N LEU A 274 1.66 4.79 28.95
CA LEU A 274 2.33 3.51 29.21
C LEU A 274 1.79 2.86 30.48
N THR A 275 1.51 3.64 31.54
CA THR A 275 0.83 3.16 32.75
C THR A 275 -0.50 2.52 32.37
N MET A 276 -1.33 3.22 31.58
CA MET A 276 -2.62 2.69 31.16
C MET A 276 -2.48 1.43 30.29
N VAL A 277 -1.51 1.39 29.38
CA VAL A 277 -1.23 0.19 28.58
C VAL A 277 -0.77 -0.98 29.46
N ALA A 278 0.06 -0.72 30.48
CA ALA A 278 0.52 -1.73 31.42
C ALA A 278 -0.64 -2.29 32.26
N GLU A 279 -1.52 -1.41 32.78
CA GLU A 279 -2.73 -1.79 33.54
C GLU A 279 -3.72 -2.64 32.71
N ASN A 280 -3.67 -2.54 31.38
CA ASN A 280 -4.48 -3.34 30.45
C ASN A 280 -3.74 -4.57 29.92
N GLY A 281 -2.69 -5.04 30.60
CA GLY A 281 -1.98 -6.27 30.26
C GLY A 281 -1.07 -6.17 29.04
N GLY A 282 -0.53 -4.98 28.77
CA GLY A 282 0.41 -4.71 27.69
C GLY A 282 -0.23 -4.18 26.40
N GLY A 283 0.60 -3.74 25.47
CA GLY A 283 0.16 -3.04 24.25
C GLY A 283 1.16 -1.99 23.79
N THR A 284 0.70 -0.98 23.04
CA THR A 284 1.58 0.01 22.41
C THR A 284 1.07 1.44 22.52
N VAL A 285 1.97 2.36 22.88
CA VAL A 285 1.78 3.81 22.78
C VAL A 285 2.55 4.31 21.55
N ILE A 286 1.85 4.90 20.59
CA ILE A 286 2.41 5.53 19.40
C ILE A 286 2.49 7.02 19.65
N VAL A 287 3.69 7.60 19.66
CA VAL A 287 3.89 9.04 19.75
C VAL A 287 4.08 9.60 18.35
N VAL A 288 3.16 10.46 17.92
CA VAL A 288 3.24 11.26 16.70
C VAL A 288 4.13 12.47 16.98
N ARG A 289 5.30 12.55 16.33
CA ARG A 289 6.27 13.61 16.59
C ARG A 289 5.86 14.92 15.91
N HIS A 290 6.29 16.05 16.48
CA HIS A 290 6.06 17.36 15.87
C HIS A 290 6.87 17.48 14.58
N ARG A 291 6.25 18.04 13.53
CA ARG A 291 6.89 18.25 12.23
C ARG A 291 7.46 19.67 12.14
N ASN A 292 8.64 19.83 11.55
CA ASN A 292 9.23 21.15 11.30
C ASN A 292 8.74 21.82 10.01
N SER A 293 7.75 21.26 9.29
CA SER A 293 7.33 21.77 7.98
C SER A 293 5.85 22.16 7.90
N ASP A 294 5.59 23.23 7.15
CA ASP A 294 4.29 23.92 7.03
C ASP A 294 3.30 23.27 6.03
N ALA A 295 3.66 22.17 5.35
CA ALA A 295 2.76 21.55 4.36
C ALA A 295 1.50 20.94 5.01
N ALA A 296 0.32 21.15 4.44
CA ALA A 296 -0.88 20.49 4.95
C ALA A 296 -0.78 18.96 4.78
N VAL A 297 -1.04 18.19 5.86
CA VAL A 297 -1.15 16.73 5.79
C VAL A 297 -2.62 16.37 5.65
N VAL A 298 -2.93 15.45 4.74
CA VAL A 298 -4.27 14.89 4.63
C VAL A 298 -4.54 14.03 5.88
N PRO A 299 -5.58 14.31 6.68
CA PRO A 299 -5.83 13.57 7.92
C PRO A 299 -5.93 12.06 7.73
N ALA A 300 -6.53 11.61 6.62
CA ALA A 300 -6.64 10.20 6.27
C ALA A 300 -5.27 9.50 6.13
N ASP A 301 -4.24 10.20 5.65
CA ASP A 301 -2.88 9.64 5.51
C ASP A 301 -2.17 9.53 6.87
N THR A 302 -2.43 10.46 7.80
CA THR A 302 -1.94 10.33 9.20
C THR A 302 -2.58 9.15 9.90
N ASP A 303 -3.88 8.95 9.67
CA ASP A 303 -4.61 7.80 10.19
C ASP A 303 -4.03 6.50 9.62
N ALA A 304 -3.77 6.47 8.31
CA ALA A 304 -3.10 5.37 7.60
C ALA A 304 -1.75 5.00 8.21
N ASP A 305 -0.93 6.01 8.54
CA ASP A 305 0.34 5.78 9.22
C ASP A 305 0.14 5.12 10.59
N LEU A 306 -0.83 5.57 11.40
CA LEU A 306 -1.09 4.97 12.71
C LEU A 306 -1.41 3.48 12.59
N VAL A 307 -2.29 3.09 11.65
CA VAL A 307 -2.70 1.69 11.45
C VAL A 307 -1.57 0.85 10.88
N GLU A 308 -0.78 1.39 9.96
CA GLU A 308 0.41 0.72 9.46
C GLU A 308 1.41 0.46 10.61
N ILE A 309 1.62 1.43 11.53
CA ILE A 309 2.42 1.20 12.76
C ILE A 309 1.82 0.08 13.61
N VAL A 310 0.49 0.04 13.80
CA VAL A 310 -0.15 -1.04 14.57
C VAL A 310 0.14 -2.41 13.95
N ARG A 311 0.11 -2.51 12.61
CA ARG A 311 0.47 -3.72 11.86
C ARG A 311 1.95 -4.06 12.03
N GLU A 312 2.85 -3.08 11.89
CA GLU A 312 4.31 -3.28 12.03
C GLU A 312 4.72 -3.65 13.47
N CYS A 313 3.93 -3.26 14.48
CA CYS A 313 4.06 -3.73 15.86
C CYS A 313 3.57 -5.18 16.07
N GLY A 314 3.08 -5.86 15.03
CA GLY A 314 2.72 -7.28 15.07
C GLY A 314 1.24 -7.57 15.37
N TYR A 315 0.41 -6.54 15.55
CA TYR A 315 -0.99 -6.72 15.94
C TYR A 315 -1.88 -6.94 14.71
N SER A 316 -2.63 -8.05 14.70
CA SER A 316 -3.79 -8.25 13.80
C SER A 316 -5.10 -7.84 14.46
N THR A 317 -5.10 -7.81 15.80
CA THR A 317 -6.24 -7.46 16.65
C THR A 317 -5.72 -6.52 17.71
N SER A 318 -6.40 -5.39 17.93
CA SER A 318 -6.05 -4.44 18.99
C SER A 318 -7.26 -3.67 19.49
N THR A 319 -7.12 -3.06 20.66
CA THR A 319 -8.13 -2.16 21.23
C THR A 319 -7.62 -0.71 21.09
N PRO A 320 -8.00 0.02 20.03
CA PRO A 320 -7.58 1.42 19.87
C PRO A 320 -8.36 2.34 20.82
N SER A 321 -7.65 3.05 21.70
CA SER A 321 -8.26 3.87 22.77
C SER A 321 -8.68 5.27 22.33
N ASN A 322 -7.92 5.92 21.45
CA ASN A 322 -8.15 7.31 21.02
C ASN A 322 -7.94 7.52 19.52
N PHE A 323 -8.08 6.45 18.74
CA PHE A 323 -8.00 6.54 17.28
C PHE A 323 -9.26 7.21 16.74
N PRO A 324 -9.13 8.13 15.77
CA PRO A 324 -10.28 8.73 15.12
C PRO A 324 -11.11 7.68 14.37
N PRO A 325 -12.41 7.93 14.10
CA PRO A 325 -13.28 6.98 13.40
C PRO A 325 -12.72 6.51 12.04
N SER A 326 -12.08 7.40 11.28
CA SER A 326 -11.41 7.10 10.01
C SER A 326 -10.27 6.10 10.15
N ALA A 327 -9.40 6.26 11.15
CA ALA A 327 -8.36 5.28 11.46
C ALA A 327 -8.97 3.91 11.80
N ARG A 328 -10.07 3.87 12.56
CA ARG A 328 -10.78 2.61 12.88
C ARG A 328 -11.36 1.95 11.63
N THR A 329 -11.94 2.73 10.71
CA THR A 329 -12.41 2.21 9.41
C THR A 329 -11.26 1.58 8.63
N MET A 330 -10.12 2.27 8.60
CA MET A 330 -8.99 1.83 7.81
C MET A 330 -8.20 0.66 8.43
N MET A 331 -8.29 0.43 9.75
CA MET A 331 -7.92 -0.86 10.36
C MET A 331 -8.63 -2.05 9.69
N TRP A 332 -9.93 -1.95 9.41
CA TRP A 332 -10.65 -3.01 8.70
C TRP A 332 -10.14 -3.22 7.28
N HIS A 333 -9.78 -2.13 6.59
CA HIS A 333 -9.18 -2.20 5.26
C HIS A 333 -7.81 -2.89 5.26
N PHE A 334 -7.04 -2.73 6.35
CA PHE A 334 -5.79 -3.46 6.59
C PHE A 334 -6.00 -4.90 7.08
N GLY A 335 -7.25 -5.39 7.14
CA GLY A 335 -7.57 -6.74 7.62
C GLY A 335 -7.43 -6.90 9.14
N MET A 336 -7.43 -5.80 9.89
CA MET A 336 -7.28 -5.81 11.35
C MET A 336 -8.63 -5.84 12.06
N SER A 337 -8.66 -6.51 13.20
CA SER A 337 -9.83 -6.57 14.09
C SER A 337 -9.72 -5.53 15.21
N ILE A 338 -10.85 -4.89 15.54
CA ILE A 338 -10.96 -3.91 16.62
C ILE A 338 -11.68 -4.56 17.80
N GLY A 339 -11.03 -4.58 18.97
CA GLY A 339 -11.54 -5.24 20.17
C GLY A 339 -11.37 -6.76 20.13
N GLY A 340 -11.57 -7.42 21.28
CA GLY A 340 -11.51 -8.87 21.38
C GLY A 340 -12.77 -9.54 20.83
N HIS A 341 -12.61 -10.56 19.96
CA HIS A 341 -13.68 -11.46 19.51
C HIS A 341 -13.09 -12.83 19.13
N PRO A 342 -13.95 -13.85 18.95
CA PRO A 342 -14.42 -14.81 19.95
C PRO A 342 -13.31 -15.76 20.44
N VAL A 343 -13.37 -16.11 21.72
CA VAL A 343 -12.65 -17.27 22.27
C VAL A 343 -13.29 -18.55 21.74
N ASP A 344 -12.48 -19.59 21.45
CA ASP A 344 -13.03 -20.93 21.22
C ASP A 344 -13.78 -21.42 22.47
N ALA A 345 -14.50 -22.55 22.38
CA ALA A 345 -15.28 -23.09 23.50
C ALA A 345 -14.45 -23.39 24.78
N THR A 346 -13.13 -23.23 24.74
CA THR A 346 -12.18 -23.48 25.84
C THR A 346 -11.45 -22.24 26.35
N GLY A 347 -11.60 -21.06 25.71
CA GLY A 347 -11.10 -19.80 26.27
C GLY A 347 -9.64 -19.45 25.94
N ALA A 348 -8.99 -20.13 25.01
CA ALA A 348 -7.62 -19.80 24.57
C ALA A 348 -7.62 -18.91 23.30
N PRO A 349 -6.65 -17.97 23.14
CA PRO A 349 -6.48 -17.26 21.88
C PRO A 349 -6.15 -18.25 20.77
N GLU A 350 -6.92 -18.23 19.67
CA GLU A 350 -6.64 -19.11 18.54
C GLU A 350 -5.29 -18.76 17.92
N PRO A 351 -4.35 -19.71 17.82
CA PRO A 351 -3.05 -19.45 17.23
C PRO A 351 -3.20 -19.21 15.72
N ARG A 352 -2.52 -18.18 15.18
CA ARG A 352 -2.65 -17.78 13.77
C ARG A 352 -2.12 -18.90 12.87
N ARG A 353 -2.98 -19.46 12.02
CA ARG A 353 -2.67 -20.57 11.11
C ARG A 353 -2.62 -20.07 9.67
N VAL A 354 -1.57 -20.45 8.96
CA VAL A 354 -1.43 -20.27 7.52
C VAL A 354 -1.34 -21.65 6.89
N ALA A 355 -2.25 -21.97 5.97
CA ALA A 355 -2.18 -23.18 5.17
C ALA A 355 -1.90 -22.82 3.71
N GLY A 356 -1.00 -23.54 3.07
CA GLY A 356 -0.72 -23.35 1.65
C GLY A 356 0.27 -24.35 1.08
N GLU A 357 0.34 -24.39 -0.24
CA GLU A 357 1.27 -25.24 -0.96
C GLU A 357 2.69 -24.67 -0.88
N VAL A 358 3.67 -25.53 -0.62
CA VAL A 358 5.07 -25.12 -0.60
C VAL A 358 5.58 -24.91 -2.02
N VAL A 359 5.86 -23.65 -2.35
CA VAL A 359 6.38 -23.22 -3.64
C VAL A 359 7.91 -23.08 -3.65
N ARG A 360 8.51 -23.07 -4.85
CA ARG A 360 9.96 -22.85 -5.00
C ARG A 360 10.30 -21.37 -4.87
N GLY A 361 11.18 -21.03 -3.91
CA GLY A 361 11.79 -19.70 -3.80
C GLY A 361 13.15 -19.55 -4.48
N ASP A 362 13.80 -18.40 -4.25
CA ASP A 362 15.10 -18.03 -4.85
C ASP A 362 16.30 -18.83 -4.29
N GLN A 363 16.05 -19.84 -3.45
CA GLN A 363 17.02 -20.77 -2.84
C GLN A 363 18.18 -20.13 -2.03
N ARG A 364 18.14 -18.82 -1.73
CA ARG A 364 19.19 -18.11 -0.97
C ARG A 364 19.46 -18.69 0.42
N GLY A 365 18.43 -19.11 1.15
CA GLY A 365 18.59 -19.77 2.46
C GLY A 365 19.35 -21.11 2.39
N ARG A 366 19.29 -21.80 1.24
CA ARG A 366 19.96 -23.08 1.01
C ARG A 366 21.49 -22.93 0.98
N GLU A 367 22.00 -21.82 0.46
CA GLU A 367 23.43 -21.48 0.45
C GLU A 367 23.95 -21.05 1.83
N LEU A 368 23.04 -20.68 2.73
CA LEU A 368 23.31 -20.20 4.09
C LEU A 368 23.11 -21.27 5.18
N GLY A 369 22.63 -22.47 4.82
CA GLY A 369 22.34 -23.56 5.76
C GLY A 369 20.91 -23.57 6.32
N PHE A 370 20.06 -22.60 5.96
CA PHE A 370 18.69 -22.45 6.44
C PHE A 370 17.68 -22.79 5.33
N ARG A 371 17.33 -24.06 5.16
CA ARG A 371 16.31 -24.48 4.18
C ARG A 371 14.92 -24.02 4.64
N THR A 372 14.20 -23.29 3.79
CA THR A 372 12.86 -22.78 4.10
C THR A 372 11.79 -23.43 3.21
N ALA A 373 10.65 -23.75 3.80
CA ALA A 373 9.42 -24.05 3.09
C ALA A 373 8.67 -22.72 2.86
N ASN A 374 8.46 -22.36 1.60
CA ASN A 374 7.89 -21.08 1.22
C ASN A 374 6.41 -21.25 0.87
N VAL A 375 5.54 -20.47 1.48
CA VAL A 375 4.10 -20.44 1.23
C VAL A 375 3.72 -19.03 0.79
N GLU A 376 3.11 -18.91 -0.37
CA GLU A 376 2.55 -17.64 -0.83
C GLU A 376 1.33 -17.27 0.02
N LEU A 377 1.31 -16.03 0.46
CA LEU A 377 0.23 -15.48 1.26
C LEU A 377 -0.69 -14.68 0.35
N ASP A 378 -2.00 -14.89 0.50
CA ASP A 378 -2.96 -13.97 -0.10
C ASP A 378 -2.80 -12.56 0.50
N GLU A 379 -3.20 -11.54 -0.24
CA GLU A 379 -3.09 -10.14 0.21
C GLU A 379 -3.99 -9.81 1.42
N PHE A 380 -4.83 -10.76 1.85
CA PHE A 380 -5.84 -10.60 2.89
C PHE A 380 -5.47 -11.31 4.20
N ASN A 381 -4.33 -11.99 4.28
CA ASN A 381 -3.95 -12.71 5.48
C ASN A 381 -3.50 -11.73 6.58
N SER A 382 -4.17 -11.78 7.74
CA SER A 382 -3.93 -10.88 8.88
C SER A 382 -2.64 -11.17 9.67
N VAL A 383 -1.76 -12.02 9.14
CA VAL A 383 -0.43 -12.26 9.72
C VAL A 383 0.38 -10.97 9.62
N ALA A 384 1.21 -10.63 10.60
CA ALA A 384 2.10 -9.45 10.49
C ALA A 384 3.46 -9.83 9.87
N ASP A 385 4.08 -8.90 9.14
CA ASP A 385 5.44 -9.07 8.63
C ASP A 385 6.44 -9.15 9.81
N GLY A 386 7.55 -9.85 9.59
CA GLY A 386 8.58 -10.05 10.60
C GLY A 386 8.95 -11.52 10.82
N VAL A 387 9.72 -11.76 11.87
CA VAL A 387 10.20 -13.08 12.26
C VAL A 387 9.38 -13.60 13.42
N TRP A 388 8.91 -14.82 13.29
CA TRP A 388 8.05 -15.54 14.22
C TRP A 388 8.68 -16.86 14.65
N ALA A 389 8.39 -17.28 15.87
CA ALA A 389 8.55 -18.66 16.30
C ALA A 389 7.20 -19.36 16.17
N GLY A 390 7.19 -20.55 15.56
CA GLY A 390 5.96 -21.28 15.26
C GLY A 390 6.14 -22.78 15.15
N ARG A 391 5.08 -23.46 14.69
CA ARG A 391 5.03 -24.90 14.46
C ARG A 391 4.43 -25.20 13.11
N CYS A 392 5.04 -26.10 12.35
CA CYS A 392 4.54 -26.60 11.08
C CYS A 392 3.93 -27.98 11.28
N LEU A 393 2.68 -28.15 10.90
CA LEU A 393 2.02 -29.45 10.76
C LEU A 393 2.28 -29.99 9.35
N LEU A 394 2.92 -31.14 9.29
CA LEU A 394 3.21 -31.86 8.05
C LEU A 394 2.05 -32.83 7.70
N PRO A 395 1.89 -33.22 6.42
CA PRO A 395 0.77 -34.08 6.00
C PRO A 395 0.73 -35.46 6.67
N ASN A 396 1.88 -35.95 7.14
CA ASN A 396 1.99 -37.20 7.88
C ASN A 396 1.53 -37.06 9.35
N GLY A 397 1.02 -35.90 9.75
CA GLY A 397 0.55 -35.58 11.10
C GLY A 397 1.65 -35.18 12.09
N SER A 398 2.91 -35.16 11.66
CA SER A 398 4.01 -34.71 12.52
C SER A 398 4.06 -33.19 12.64
N VAL A 399 4.42 -32.69 13.82
CA VAL A 399 4.55 -31.26 14.13
C VAL A 399 6.01 -30.93 14.37
N VAL A 400 6.52 -29.93 13.65
CA VAL A 400 7.93 -29.52 13.71
C VAL A 400 8.02 -28.05 14.11
N ALA A 401 8.95 -27.69 14.99
CA ALA A 401 9.20 -26.30 15.32
C ALA A 401 9.73 -25.54 14.08
N ALA A 402 9.31 -24.29 13.90
CA ALA A 402 9.66 -23.50 12.74
C ALA A 402 10.06 -22.06 13.14
N ALA A 403 11.23 -21.62 12.68
CA ALA A 403 11.55 -20.20 12.65
C ALA A 403 11.01 -19.64 11.33
N VAL A 404 10.07 -18.71 11.41
CA VAL A 404 9.27 -18.29 10.25
C VAL A 404 9.55 -16.82 9.95
N SER A 405 9.88 -16.49 8.72
CA SER A 405 9.95 -15.11 8.23
C SER A 405 8.73 -14.83 7.36
N VAL A 406 8.02 -13.75 7.64
CA VAL A 406 6.90 -13.26 6.82
C VAL A 406 7.29 -11.90 6.25
N GLY A 407 7.16 -11.74 4.93
CA GLY A 407 7.30 -10.44 4.28
C GLY A 407 7.18 -10.45 2.77
N ARG A 408 7.42 -9.30 2.15
CA ARG A 408 7.20 -9.09 0.71
C ARG A 408 8.48 -9.24 -0.10
N ARG A 409 8.43 -9.96 -1.23
CA ARG A 409 9.50 -9.95 -2.22
C ARG A 409 9.42 -8.71 -3.10
N PRO A 410 10.46 -7.88 -3.20
CA PRO A 410 10.42 -6.74 -4.12
C PRO A 410 10.24 -7.23 -5.56
N THR A 411 9.16 -6.81 -6.22
CA THR A 411 8.94 -7.01 -7.66
C THR A 411 9.71 -5.96 -8.45
N PHE A 412 9.98 -6.23 -9.74
CA PHE A 412 10.68 -5.32 -10.67
C PHE A 412 10.09 -3.90 -10.71
N TYR A 413 8.85 -3.70 -10.26
CA TYR A 413 8.12 -2.44 -10.27
C TYR A 413 7.97 -1.75 -8.91
N GLY A 414 8.57 -2.29 -7.84
CA GLY A 414 8.63 -1.67 -6.52
C GLY A 414 7.31 -1.68 -5.73
N ARG A 415 7.42 -1.86 -4.42
CA ARG A 415 6.37 -1.82 -3.37
C ARG A 415 5.22 -2.85 -3.43
N SER A 416 4.80 -3.35 -4.60
CA SER A 416 3.78 -4.41 -4.75
C SER A 416 4.41 -5.80 -4.85
N GLY A 417 5.08 -6.21 -3.78
CA GLY A 417 5.76 -7.51 -3.71
C GLY A 417 4.86 -8.67 -3.32
N VAL A 418 5.01 -9.85 -3.93
CA VAL A 418 4.30 -11.06 -3.47
C VAL A 418 4.69 -11.33 -2.02
N ARG A 419 3.68 -11.46 -1.16
CA ARG A 419 3.87 -11.73 0.26
C ARG A 419 4.12 -13.21 0.47
N LEU A 420 5.16 -13.53 1.21
CA LEU A 420 5.62 -14.89 1.42
C LEU A 420 5.83 -15.16 2.90
N LEU A 421 5.46 -16.37 3.29
CA LEU A 421 5.86 -16.99 4.54
C LEU A 421 6.96 -17.99 4.23
N GLU A 422 8.14 -17.79 4.81
CA GLU A 422 9.30 -18.65 4.69
C GLU A 422 9.56 -19.34 6.04
N ALA A 423 9.20 -20.62 6.14
CA ALA A 423 9.34 -21.41 7.36
C ALA A 423 10.61 -22.26 7.33
N HIS A 424 11.59 -21.95 8.18
CA HIS A 424 12.73 -22.82 8.45
C HIS A 424 12.33 -23.87 9.49
N LEU A 425 12.11 -25.12 9.04
CA LEU A 425 11.74 -26.24 9.90
C LEU A 425 12.97 -26.77 10.65
N LEU A 426 12.95 -26.67 11.98
CA LEU A 426 14.05 -27.09 12.83
C LEU A 426 14.16 -28.62 12.83
N ASP A 427 15.38 -29.13 12.68
CA ASP A 427 15.72 -30.56 12.76
C ASP A 427 14.96 -31.46 11.75
N PHE A 428 14.36 -30.86 10.71
CA PHE A 428 13.68 -31.57 9.63
C PHE A 428 14.58 -31.71 8.40
N SER A 429 14.61 -32.91 7.83
CA SER A 429 15.26 -33.19 6.55
C SER A 429 14.30 -33.93 5.62
N GLY A 430 13.78 -33.25 4.61
CA GLY A 430 12.88 -33.79 3.59
C GLY A 430 12.59 -32.79 2.48
N ASP A 431 11.96 -33.25 1.40
CA ASP A 431 11.43 -32.39 0.33
C ASP A 431 9.93 -32.18 0.56
N LEU A 432 9.50 -30.93 0.54
CA LEU A 432 8.12 -30.52 0.76
C LEU A 432 7.54 -29.80 -0.46
N TYR A 433 8.24 -29.69 -1.60
CA TYR A 433 7.71 -28.99 -2.76
C TYR A 433 6.42 -29.62 -3.28
N GLY A 434 5.43 -28.76 -3.55
CA GLY A 434 4.10 -29.18 -4.02
C GLY A 434 3.23 -29.83 -2.95
N VAL A 435 3.66 -29.78 -1.68
CA VAL A 435 2.93 -30.31 -0.54
C VAL A 435 2.25 -29.17 0.20
N THR A 436 0.98 -29.35 0.55
CA THR A 436 0.27 -28.42 1.43
C THR A 436 0.73 -28.63 2.88
N ILE A 437 1.19 -27.55 3.50
CA ILE A 437 1.57 -27.52 4.92
C ILE A 437 0.70 -26.51 5.66
N GLU A 438 0.56 -26.70 6.97
CA GLU A 438 -0.05 -25.70 7.85
C GLU A 438 0.99 -25.19 8.84
N VAL A 439 1.25 -23.89 8.81
CA VAL A 439 2.18 -23.20 9.71
C VAL A 439 1.40 -22.39 10.72
N ARG A 440 1.61 -22.71 11.99
CA ARG A 440 1.09 -21.99 13.13
C ARG A 440 2.11 -21.02 13.67
N LEU A 441 1.75 -19.75 13.77
CA LEU A 441 2.61 -18.69 14.29
C LEU A 441 2.29 -18.49 15.77
N ASP A 442 3.19 -18.97 16.64
CA ASP A 442 2.96 -19.02 18.08
C ASP A 442 3.44 -17.73 18.78
N HIS A 443 4.61 -17.18 18.39
CA HIS A 443 5.19 -15.99 19.00
C HIS A 443 5.86 -15.08 17.96
N TRP A 444 5.53 -13.79 17.96
CA TRP A 444 6.29 -12.79 17.18
C TRP A 444 7.60 -12.49 17.88
N MET A 445 8.71 -12.42 17.14
CA MET A 445 10.05 -12.22 17.72
C MET A 445 10.63 -10.84 17.43
N ARG A 446 10.52 -10.36 16.19
CA ARG A 446 11.04 -9.07 15.72
C ARG A 446 10.52 -8.72 14.32
N GLY A 447 10.62 -7.46 13.92
CA GLY A 447 10.35 -7.01 12.55
C GLY A 447 11.42 -7.47 11.55
N GLN A 448 11.17 -7.23 10.26
CA GLN A 448 12.18 -7.43 9.23
C GLN A 448 13.30 -6.39 9.34
N THR A 449 14.52 -6.78 9.02
CA THR A 449 15.69 -5.91 9.13
C THR A 449 16.62 -6.18 7.97
N THR A 450 17.17 -5.12 7.38
CA THR A 450 18.25 -5.23 6.39
C THR A 450 19.59 -5.33 7.12
N PHE A 451 20.45 -6.23 6.66
CA PHE A 451 21.76 -6.45 7.25
C PHE A 451 22.85 -5.90 6.33
N ALA A 452 23.87 -5.28 6.92
CA ALA A 452 24.96 -4.67 6.15
C ALA A 452 25.94 -5.72 5.61
N SER A 453 25.95 -6.92 6.21
CA SER A 453 26.82 -8.03 5.83
C SER A 453 26.12 -9.39 5.92
N LYS A 454 26.70 -10.40 5.26
CA LYS A 454 26.23 -11.79 5.29
C LYS A 454 26.40 -12.40 6.69
N GLU A 455 27.48 -12.03 7.37
CA GLU A 455 27.82 -12.50 8.72
C GLU A 455 26.79 -12.04 9.75
N GLU A 456 26.34 -10.78 9.67
CA GLU A 456 25.27 -10.24 10.52
C GLU A 456 23.94 -10.97 10.30
N LEU A 457 23.59 -11.24 9.04
CA LEU A 457 22.38 -12.00 8.70
C LEU A 457 22.42 -13.42 9.30
N ILE A 458 23.56 -14.12 9.17
CA ILE A 458 23.71 -15.48 9.72
C ILE A 458 23.62 -15.46 11.25
N ALA A 459 24.23 -14.46 11.91
CA ALA A 459 24.15 -14.31 13.36
C ALA A 459 22.71 -14.08 13.83
N ALA A 460 21.96 -13.23 13.13
CA ALA A 460 20.55 -12.97 13.42
C ALA A 460 19.68 -14.23 13.23
N LEU A 461 19.82 -14.93 12.10
CA LEU A 461 19.09 -16.18 11.84
C LEU A 461 19.40 -17.26 12.89
N SER A 462 20.66 -17.37 13.31
CA SER A 462 21.07 -18.31 14.36
C SER A 462 20.43 -17.97 15.71
N ALA A 463 20.37 -16.68 16.06
CA ALA A 463 19.69 -16.21 17.26
C ALA A 463 18.18 -16.46 17.20
N ASP A 464 17.55 -16.26 16.04
CA ASP A 464 16.13 -16.53 15.82
C ASP A 464 15.81 -18.02 16.01
N VAL A 465 16.68 -18.93 15.53
CA VAL A 465 16.53 -20.38 15.75
C VAL A 465 16.66 -20.74 17.23
N ILE A 466 17.66 -20.21 17.94
CA ILE A 466 17.84 -20.44 19.38
C ILE A 466 16.60 -19.95 20.15
N ARG A 467 16.11 -18.76 19.83
CA ARG A 467 14.93 -18.16 20.47
C ARG A 467 13.65 -18.95 20.16
N THR A 468 13.50 -19.44 18.92
CA THR A 468 12.39 -20.32 18.53
C THR A 468 12.37 -21.59 19.37
N ARG A 469 13.53 -22.23 19.59
CA ARG A 469 13.64 -23.42 20.45
C ARG A 469 13.20 -23.14 21.88
N ALA A 470 13.58 -21.99 22.42
CA ALA A 470 13.21 -21.60 23.77
C ALA A 470 11.70 -21.31 23.92
N LEU A 471 11.08 -20.70 22.91
CA LEU A 471 9.69 -20.27 22.95
C LEU A 471 8.68 -21.39 22.65
N VAL A 472 8.97 -22.23 21.67
CA VAL A 472 8.04 -23.25 21.18
C VAL A 472 8.17 -24.58 21.93
N GLY A 473 9.28 -24.74 22.67
CA GLY A 473 9.63 -25.95 23.41
C GLY A 473 10.04 -27.11 22.50
N THR A 474 11.01 -27.91 22.95
CA THR A 474 11.28 -29.24 22.36
C THR A 474 10.14 -30.18 22.75
N LEU A 475 9.46 -30.78 21.77
CA LEU A 475 8.62 -31.96 21.99
C LEU A 475 9.47 -33.16 22.44
#